data_AF-A0A952PAK6-F1
#
_entry.id   AF-A0A952PAK6-F1
#
_cell.length_a   1.000
_cell.length_b   1.000
_cell.length_c   1.000
_cell.angle_alpha   90.00
_cell.angle_beta   90.00
_cell.angle_gamma   90.00
#
_symmetry.space_group_name_H-M   'P 1'
#
loop_
_entity.id
_entity.type
_entity.pdbx_description
1 polymer ?
#
loop_
_entity_poly.entity_id
_entity_poly.type
_entity_poly.pdbx_seq_one_letter_code
_entity_poly.pdbx_strand_id
1 'polypeptide(L)' 'MKIIDWNEDNNLELKIKRNISFEEIIIAMNNGNLLDVIAHPNQIKYKGQKIFFVNINN' A
#
# COMPACT_ATOMS: atom_id res chain seq x y z
N MET A 1 -4.51 15.61 5.20
CA MET A 1 -4.11 14.25 4.80
C MET A 1 -2.59 14.16 4.88
N LYS A 2 -2.00 13.06 5.37
CA LYS A 2 -0.53 12.94 5.35
C LYS A 2 -0.06 12.84 3.89
N ILE A 3 1.09 13.42 3.58
CA ILE A 3 1.72 13.22 2.27
C ILE A 3 2.12 11.75 2.19
N ILE A 4 1.65 11.07 1.15
CA ILE A 4 2.04 9.70 0.80
C ILE A 4 2.85 9.81 -0.47
N ASP A 5 4.01 9.18 -0.48
CA ASP A 5 4.92 9.14 -1.61
C ASP A 5 5.35 7.69 -1.85
N TRP A 6 5.69 7.37 -3.09
CA TRP A 6 6.13 6.05 -3.50
C TRP A 6 7.25 6.18 -4.54
N ASN A 7 8.04 5.12 -4.67
CA ASN A 7 9.02 5.02 -5.74
C ASN A 7 8.32 4.62 -7.05
N GLU A 8 8.59 5.36 -8.14
CA GLU A 8 7.95 5.13 -9.44
C GLU A 8 8.29 3.77 -10.07
N ASP A 9 9.51 3.25 -9.87
CA ASP A 9 9.88 1.92 -10.36
C ASP A 9 9.04 0.82 -9.69
N ASN A 10 8.78 0.96 -8.38
CA ASN A 10 7.90 0.06 -7.65
C ASN A 10 6.44 0.17 -8.14
N ASN A 11 5.97 1.38 -8.49
CA ASN A 11 4.64 1.59 -9.04
C ASN A 11 4.50 0.91 -10.41
N LEU A 12 5.52 1.04 -11.26
CA LEU A 12 5.56 0.40 -12.57
C LEU A 12 5.58 -1.13 -12.43
N GLU A 13 6.39 -1.67 -11.52
CA GLU A 13 6.44 -3.10 -11.25
C GLU A 13 5.07 -3.64 -10.79
N LEU A 14 4.38 -2.89 -9.93
CA LEU A 14 3.05 -3.25 -9.45
C LEU A 14 2.02 -3.27 -10.59
N LYS A 15 2.03 -2.24 -11.45
CA LYS A 15 1.18 -2.14 -12.63
C LYS A 15 1.40 -3.33 -13.57
N ILE A 16 2.65 -3.67 -13.87
CA ILE A 16 2.98 -4.79 -14.78
C ILE A 16 2.54 -6.13 -14.18
N LYS A 17 2.83 -6.37 -12.89
CA LYS A 17 2.62 -7.69 -12.27
C LYS A 17 1.19 -7.96 -11.83
N ARG A 18 0.46 -6.92 -11.45
CA ARG A 18 -0.85 -7.05 -10.78
C ARG A 18 -1.95 -6.20 -11.42
N ASN A 19 -1.63 -5.40 -12.45
CA ASN A 19 -2.56 -4.47 -13.09
C ASN A 19 -3.23 -3.52 -12.08
N ILE A 20 -2.46 -3.04 -11.10
CA ILE A 20 -2.88 -2.10 -10.04
C ILE A 20 -1.75 -1.09 -9.81
N SER A 21 -2.10 0.14 -9.45
CA SER A 21 -1.19 1.24 -9.13
C SER A 21 -1.26 1.72 -7.68
N PHE A 22 -0.24 2.43 -7.21
CA PHE A 22 -0.28 3.08 -5.88
C PHE A 22 -1.34 4.19 -5.81
N GLU A 23 -1.62 4.87 -6.92
CA GLU A 23 -2.69 5.85 -7.02
C GLU A 23 -4.06 5.20 -6.73
N GLU A 24 -4.33 4.04 -7.33
CA GLU A 24 -5.56 3.27 -7.07
C GLU A 24 -5.65 2.80 -5.62
N ILE A 25 -4.54 2.33 -5.05
CA ILE A 25 -4.46 1.94 -3.63
C ILE A 25 -4.85 3.12 -2.73
N ILE A 26 -4.32 4.32 -2.98
CA ILE A 26 -4.62 5.51 -2.18
C ILE A 26 -6.07 5.93 -2.33
N ILE A 27 -6.62 5.91 -3.56
CA ILE A 27 -8.03 6.20 -3.79
C ILE A 27 -8.90 5.21 -3.02
N ALA A 28 -8.60 3.91 -3.05
CA ALA A 28 -9.32 2.89 -2.30
C ALA A 28 -9.26 3.15 -0.78
N MET A 29 -8.09 3.46 -0.25
CA MET A 29 -7.92 3.81 1.17
C MET A 29 -8.75 5.04 1.57
N ASN A 30 -8.76 6.08 0.74
CA ASN A 30 -9.55 7.30 0.97
C ASN A 30 -11.06 7.04 0.91
N ASN A 31 -11.47 6.07 0.09
CA ASN A 31 -12.87 5.66 -0.03
C ASN A 31 -13.31 4.69 1.09
N GLY A 32 -12.48 4.47 2.12
CA GLY A 32 -12.81 3.63 3.27
C GLY A 32 -12.51 2.14 3.08
N ASN A 33 -11.77 1.75 2.05
CA ASN A 33 -11.41 0.35 1.79
C ASN A 33 -10.12 -0.11 2.52
N LEU A 34 -9.64 0.64 3.52
CA LEU A 34 -8.58 0.19 4.41
C LEU A 34 -9.17 -0.77 5.44
N LEU A 35 -8.82 -2.05 5.35
CA LEU A 35 -9.37 -3.10 6.22
C LEU A 35 -8.63 -3.17 7.56
N ASP A 36 -7.30 -3.13 7.52
CA ASP A 36 -6.48 -3.24 8.72
C ASP A 36 -5.07 -2.66 8.50
N VAL A 37 -4.40 -2.30 9.59
CA VAL A 37 -2.99 -1.88 9.62
C VAL A 37 -2.26 -2.60 10.74
N ILE A 38 -1.39 -3.52 10.37
CA ILE A 38 -0.58 -4.28 11.34
C ILE A 38 0.88 -3.85 11.33
N ALA A 39 1.59 -4.14 12.42
CA ALA A 39 3.05 -4.04 12.44
C ALA A 39 3.67 -5.19 11.62
N HIS A 40 4.78 -4.94 10.93
CA HIS A 40 5.52 -6.00 10.24
C HIS A 40 5.95 -7.09 11.26
N PRO A 41 5.75 -8.40 10.99
CA PRO A 41 6.02 -9.45 11.99
C PRO A 41 7.49 -9.48 12.44
N ASN A 42 8.42 -9.24 11.51
CA ASN A 42 9.84 -9.09 11.83
C ASN A 42 10.19 -7.63 12.15
N GLN A 43 9.94 -7.20 13.38
CA GLN A 43 10.29 -5.85 13.87
C GLN A 43 11.80 -5.66 14.10
N ILE A 44 12.59 -6.72 14.18
CA ILE A 44 14.05 -6.62 14.31
C ILE A 44 14.64 -6.05 13.01
N LYS A 45 14.20 -6.58 11.86
CA LYS A 45 14.66 -6.14 10.53
C LYS A 45 13.91 -4.92 10.00
N TYR A 46 12.61 -4.83 10.26
CA TYR A 46 11.72 -3.80 9.71
C TYR A 46 11.08 -2.97 10.82
N LYS A 47 11.92 -2.39 11.67
CA LYS A 47 11.48 -1.66 12.85
C LYS A 47 10.57 -0.48 12.47
N GLY A 48 9.35 -0.48 13.01
CA GLY A 48 8.37 0.58 12.78
C GLY A 48 7.63 0.50 11.43
N GLN A 49 7.96 -0.49 10.58
CA GLN A 49 7.22 -0.70 9.34
C GLN A 49 5.83 -1.27 9.62
N LYS A 50 4.86 -0.79 8.86
CA LYS A 50 3.46 -1.21 8.92
C LYS A 50 3.04 -1.85 7.60
N ILE A 51 2.10 -2.78 7.67
CA ILE A 51 1.47 -3.44 6.53
C ILE A 51 0.02 -2.99 6.52
N PHE A 52 -0.43 -2.51 5.36
CA PHE A 52 -1.79 -2.02 5.15
C PHE A 52 -2.54 -3.05 4.32
N PHE A 53 -3.67 -3.52 4.81
CA PHE A 53 -4.58 -4.38 4.06
C PHE A 53 -5.65 -3.50 3.41
N VAL A 54 -5.62 -3.40 2.09
CA VAL A 54 -6.52 -2.54 1.32
C VAL A 54 -7.36 -3.43 0.41
N ASN A 55 -8.67 -3.28 0.47
CA ASN A 55 -9.56 -3.93 -0.48
C ASN A 55 -9.55 -3.18 -1.81
N ILE A 56 -9.25 -3.88 -2.89
CA ILE A 56 -9.19 -3.34 -4.25
C ILE A 56 -10.07 -4.23 -5.11
N ASN A 57 -11.10 -3.63 -5.70
CA ASN A 57 -11.90 -4.31 -6.71
C ASN A 57 -11.17 -4.15 -8.04
N ASN A 58 -10.63 -5.25 -8.57
CA ASN A 58 -10.00 -5.31 -9.90
C ASN A 58 -10.84 -6.19 -10.81
#